data_AF-A0A822B450-F1
#
_entry.id   AF-A0A822B450-F1
#
_cell.length_a   1.000
_cell.length_b   1.000
_cell.length_c   1.000
_cell.angle_alpha   90.00
_cell.angle_beta   90.00
_cell.angle_gamma   90.00
#
_symmetry.space_group_name_H-M   'P 1'
#
loop_
_entity.id
_entity.type
_entity.pdbx_description
1 polymer ?
#
loop_
_entity_poly.entity_id
_entity_poly.type
_entity_poly.pdbx_seq_one_letter_code
_entity_poly.pdbx_strand_id
1 'polypeptide(L)'
;MYYVVYLIFLIISLTRAQPSFITNSLCAQYYPFEIQQQCDCENTSKGISLKCVGHSYVPHFLPNIQYHTIEFESCSQDLQIGDKTFADLNINSLRLRHCNLVNLNEESFSKINHLEKLYIENSTINSLATSSGNFQDVFYSDSFKVLKGLTLKKIHYHQVHKHDTKLNLEILLTQLPQLNRLELSEIFIDN
;
A
#
# COMPACT_ATOMS: atom_id res chain seq x y z
N MET A 1 -17.40 59.83 -15.84
CA MET A 1 -17.38 59.02 -14.60
C MET A 1 -17.04 57.55 -14.93
N TYR A 2 -15.83 57.27 -15.44
CA TYR A 2 -15.43 55.88 -15.79
C TYR A 2 -14.02 55.49 -15.27
N TYR A 3 -13.29 56.40 -14.62
CA TYR A 3 -11.91 56.13 -14.16
C TYR A 3 -11.81 55.57 -12.74
N VAL A 4 -12.85 55.71 -11.91
CA VAL A 4 -12.80 55.28 -10.50
C VAL A 4 -12.98 53.76 -10.36
N VAL A 5 -13.66 53.11 -11.32
CA VAL A 5 -13.96 51.66 -11.24
C VAL A 5 -12.75 50.80 -11.62
N TYR A 6 -11.85 51.30 -12.47
CA TYR A 6 -10.65 50.54 -12.88
C TYR A 6 -9.58 50.45 -11.78
N LEU A 7 -9.53 51.43 -10.86
CA LEU A 7 -8.56 51.42 -9.77
C LEU A 7 -8.90 50.39 -8.69
N ILE A 8 -10.17 50.03 -8.53
CA ILE A 8 -10.62 49.04 -7.53
C ILE A 8 -10.33 47.62 -8.01
N PHE A 9 -10.39 47.35 -9.32
CA PHE A 9 -10.03 46.04 -9.86
C PHE A 9 -8.52 45.76 -9.87
N LEU A 10 -7.66 46.79 -9.85
CA LEU A 10 -6.21 46.61 -9.83
C LEU A 10 -5.66 46.26 -8.43
N ILE A 11 -6.42 46.50 -7.36
CA ILE A 11 -5.98 46.22 -5.98
C ILE A 11 -6.29 44.77 -5.56
N ILE A 12 -7.18 44.07 -6.28
CA ILE A 12 -7.53 42.67 -5.97
C ILE A 12 -6.52 41.67 -6.57
N SER A 13 -5.58 42.12 -7.42
CA SER A 13 -4.57 41.25 -8.06
C SER A 13 -3.28 41.07 -7.25
N LEU A 14 -3.16 41.66 -6.05
CA LEU A 14 -1.91 41.71 -5.29
C LEU A 14 -1.96 41.08 -3.89
N THR A 15 -2.90 40.16 -3.67
CA THR A 15 -2.79 39.16 -2.61
C THR A 15 -2.50 37.80 -3.21
N ARG A 16 -1.38 37.68 -3.93
CA ARG A 16 -0.63 36.42 -3.89
C ARG A 16 -0.10 36.29 -2.46
N ALA A 17 -0.95 35.76 -1.60
CA ALA A 17 -0.49 35.15 -0.36
C ALA A 17 0.56 34.12 -0.77
N GLN A 18 1.83 34.42 -0.52
CA GLN A 18 2.83 33.37 -0.41
C GLN A 18 2.32 32.41 0.68
N PRO A 19 2.21 31.10 0.44
CA PRO A 19 2.02 30.18 1.53
C PRO A 19 3.35 30.15 2.29
N SER A 20 3.48 31.00 3.30
CA SER A 20 4.46 30.82 4.36
C SER A 20 4.00 29.66 5.24
N PHE A 21 4.12 28.44 4.72
CA PHE A 21 3.98 27.22 5.47
C PHE A 21 5.29 26.45 5.33
N ILE A 22 6.33 26.89 6.06
CA ILE A 22 7.34 25.93 6.51
C ILE A 22 6.68 25.16 7.64
N THR A 23 5.83 24.20 7.30
CA THR A 23 5.44 23.17 8.27
C THR A 23 6.63 22.23 8.40
N ASN A 24 7.23 22.15 9.59
CA ASN A 24 8.19 21.10 9.97
C ASN A 24 7.48 19.74 10.02
N SER A 25 7.04 19.28 8.86
CA SER A 25 6.25 18.10 8.63
C SER A 25 7.18 17.08 7.97
N LEU A 26 7.24 15.85 8.51
CA LEU A 26 8.06 14.79 7.89
C LEU A 26 7.60 14.56 6.44
N CYS A 27 6.30 14.65 6.18
CA CYS A 27 5.76 14.68 4.81
C CYS A 27 6.33 15.82 3.97
N ALA A 28 6.42 17.06 4.48
CA ALA A 28 7.00 18.17 3.72
C ALA A 28 8.51 17.98 3.46
N GLN A 29 9.22 17.30 4.36
CA GLN A 29 10.64 16.99 4.24
C GLN A 29 10.91 15.88 3.21
N TYR A 30 10.09 14.83 3.21
CA TYR A 30 10.35 13.60 2.44
C TYR A 30 9.48 13.44 1.19
N TYR A 31 8.32 14.09 1.16
CA TYR A 31 7.32 14.02 0.09
C TYR A 31 6.81 15.44 -0.27
N PRO A 32 7.69 16.33 -0.78
CA PRO A 32 7.33 17.71 -1.08
C PRO A 32 6.28 17.81 -2.19
N PHE A 33 5.46 18.85 -2.12
CA PHE A 33 4.29 19.09 -2.99
C PHE A 33 4.57 19.08 -4.50
N GLU A 34 5.81 19.33 -4.94
CA GLU A 34 6.18 19.31 -6.36
C GLU A 34 6.30 17.89 -6.95
N ILE A 35 6.32 16.85 -6.09
CA ILE A 35 6.42 15.42 -6.47
C ILE A 35 5.14 14.65 -6.12
N GLN A 36 4.10 15.33 -5.60
CA GLN A 36 2.85 14.74 -5.06
C GLN A 36 1.90 14.07 -6.07
N GLN A 37 2.39 13.62 -7.22
CA GLN A 37 1.53 12.84 -8.12
C GLN A 37 1.36 11.37 -7.71
N GLN A 38 2.02 10.88 -6.63
CA GLN A 38 1.99 9.46 -6.31
C GLN A 38 1.22 9.07 -5.03
N CYS A 39 1.38 9.79 -3.92
CA CYS A 39 0.68 9.43 -2.69
C CYS A 39 0.37 10.67 -1.85
N ASP A 40 -0.80 10.68 -1.24
CA ASP A 40 -1.15 11.59 -0.14
C ASP A 40 -0.35 11.19 1.10
N CYS A 41 0.24 12.16 1.79
CA CYS A 41 1.07 11.94 2.97
C CYS A 41 0.48 12.65 4.19
N GLU A 42 0.35 11.92 5.30
CA GLU A 42 -0.13 12.43 6.58
C GLU A 42 0.86 12.10 7.71
N ASN A 43 1.17 13.09 8.56
CA ASN A 43 1.91 12.84 9.79
C ASN A 43 0.97 12.35 10.88
N THR A 44 1.29 11.24 11.51
CA THR A 44 0.55 10.72 12.67
C THR A 44 1.45 10.71 13.91
N SER A 45 0.87 10.56 15.10
CA SER A 45 1.65 10.36 16.33
C SER A 45 2.50 9.08 16.33
N LYS A 46 2.30 8.18 15.35
CA LYS A 46 2.98 6.89 15.22
C LYS A 46 3.94 6.82 14.03
N GLY A 47 4.13 7.92 13.29
CA GLY A 47 4.95 7.97 12.07
C GLY A 47 4.17 8.48 10.86
N ILE A 48 4.71 8.23 9.67
CA ILE A 48 4.13 8.71 8.41
C ILE A 48 3.07 7.73 7.88
N SER A 49 1.92 8.23 7.45
CA SER A 49 0.94 7.44 6.69
C SER A 49 0.91 7.90 5.24
N LEU A 50 0.97 6.96 4.31
CA LEU A 50 0.89 7.20 2.88
C LEU A 50 -0.36 6.53 2.30
N LYS A 51 -1.05 7.25 1.43
CA LYS A 51 -2.18 6.74 0.66
C LYS A 51 -1.95 7.02 -0.83
N CYS A 52 -1.73 5.97 -1.60
CA CYS A 52 -1.41 6.03 -3.03
C CYS A 52 -2.63 5.57 -3.84
N VAL A 53 -3.06 6.37 -4.81
CA VAL A 53 -4.28 6.10 -5.60
C VAL A 53 -3.97 6.03 -7.09
N GLY A 54 -4.49 5.03 -7.80
CA GLY A 54 -4.39 4.96 -9.26
C GLY A 54 -3.05 4.46 -9.79
N HIS A 55 -2.23 3.80 -8.96
CA HIS A 55 -0.90 3.31 -9.35
C HIS A 55 -0.93 1.97 -10.08
N SER A 56 -0.05 1.82 -11.07
CA SER A 56 0.26 0.52 -11.72
C SER A 56 1.55 -0.11 -11.18
N TYR A 57 2.32 0.63 -10.38
CA TYR A 57 3.54 0.16 -9.73
C TYR A 57 3.65 0.74 -8.33
N VAL A 58 4.29 -0.02 -7.43
CA VAL A 58 4.65 0.46 -6.09
C VAL A 58 5.71 1.56 -6.25
N PRO A 59 5.46 2.81 -5.79
CA PRO A 59 6.44 3.87 -5.86
C PRO A 59 7.61 3.56 -4.94
N HIS A 60 8.76 4.17 -5.24
CA HIS A 60 9.92 4.02 -4.39
C HIS A 60 9.70 4.74 -3.06
N PHE A 61 9.67 3.98 -1.97
CA PHE A 61 9.61 4.53 -0.61
C PHE A 61 11.01 4.69 -0.05
N LEU A 62 11.21 5.74 0.75
CA LEU A 62 12.51 6.01 1.34
C LEU A 62 12.80 5.00 2.46
N PRO A 63 13.98 4.34 2.44
CA PRO A 63 14.40 3.49 3.54
C PRO A 63 14.69 4.33 4.79
N ASN A 64 14.71 3.69 5.96
CA ASN A 64 14.96 4.32 7.27
C ASN A 64 13.91 5.35 7.74
N ILE A 65 12.78 5.44 7.04
CA ILE A 65 11.60 6.14 7.53
C ILE A 65 10.69 5.15 8.26
N GLN A 66 10.16 5.56 9.40
CA GLN A 66 9.12 4.82 10.10
C GLN A 66 7.74 5.21 9.55
N TYR A 67 7.14 4.30 8.80
CA TYR A 67 5.79 4.45 8.31
C TYR A 67 4.81 3.78 9.28
N HIS A 68 3.77 4.49 9.64
CA HIS A 68 2.66 3.89 10.36
C HIS A 68 1.80 3.05 9.41
N THR A 69 1.46 3.57 8.23
CA THR A 69 0.63 2.86 7.26
C THR A 69 1.04 3.23 5.85
N ILE A 70 1.06 2.24 4.96
CA ILE A 70 1.07 2.47 3.51
C ILE A 70 -0.18 1.80 2.95
N GLU A 71 -0.98 2.58 2.22
CA GLU A 71 -2.22 2.13 1.59
C GLU A 71 -2.16 2.38 0.09
N PHE A 72 -2.44 1.34 -0.68
CA PHE A 72 -2.71 1.41 -2.11
C PHE A 72 -4.20 1.21 -2.31
N GLU A 73 -4.86 2.20 -2.92
CA GLU A 73 -6.29 2.15 -3.18
C GLU A 73 -6.60 2.42 -4.66
N SER A 74 -7.55 1.68 -5.23
CA SER A 74 -8.05 1.92 -6.59
C SER A 74 -6.92 1.96 -7.62
N CYS A 75 -6.10 0.91 -7.66
CA CYS A 75 -5.04 0.78 -8.64
C CYS A 75 -5.63 0.82 -10.06
N SER A 76 -5.12 1.72 -10.90
CA SER A 76 -5.71 1.98 -12.23
C SER A 76 -5.45 0.84 -13.23
N GLN A 77 -4.46 0.00 -12.93
CA GLN A 77 -4.04 -1.17 -13.69
C GLN A 77 -3.51 -2.23 -12.71
N ASP A 78 -2.97 -3.31 -13.26
CA ASP A 78 -2.24 -4.34 -12.54
C ASP A 78 -1.11 -3.73 -11.70
N LEU A 79 -1.24 -3.83 -10.38
CA LEU A 79 -0.21 -3.43 -9.44
C LEU A 79 0.84 -4.54 -9.36
N GLN A 80 2.01 -4.24 -9.92
CA GLN A 80 3.16 -5.15 -9.89
C GLN A 80 3.73 -5.24 -8.47
N ILE A 81 3.66 -6.43 -7.87
CA ILE A 81 4.30 -6.74 -6.58
C ILE A 81 5.13 -8.00 -6.78
N GLY A 82 6.40 -7.81 -7.16
CA GLY A 82 7.38 -8.89 -7.33
C GLY A 82 8.44 -8.89 -6.24
N ASP A 83 9.59 -9.52 -6.51
CA ASP A 83 10.69 -9.68 -5.56
C ASP A 83 11.04 -8.37 -4.84
N LYS A 84 11.07 -8.42 -3.50
CA LYS A 84 11.61 -7.35 -2.67
C LYS A 84 10.92 -5.97 -2.89
N THR A 85 9.70 -5.95 -3.40
CA THR A 85 8.92 -4.73 -3.66
C THR A 85 8.85 -3.80 -2.45
N PHE A 86 8.74 -4.38 -1.25
CA PHE A 86 8.65 -3.65 0.02
C PHE A 86 9.89 -3.82 0.90
N ALA A 87 11.02 -4.26 0.34
CA ALA A 87 12.22 -4.52 1.13
C ALA A 87 12.74 -3.26 1.84
N ASP A 88 13.32 -3.46 3.03
CA ASP A 88 13.96 -2.45 3.87
C ASP A 88 13.01 -1.36 4.41
N LEU A 89 11.71 -1.47 4.18
CA LEU A 89 10.71 -0.59 4.76
C LEU A 89 10.48 -0.90 6.24
N ASN A 90 10.35 0.13 7.06
CA ASN A 90 9.87 -0.01 8.44
C ASN A 90 8.42 0.45 8.50
N ILE A 91 7.48 -0.49 8.34
CA ILE A 91 6.04 -0.20 8.22
C ILE A 91 5.23 -1.02 9.23
N ASN A 92 4.28 -0.41 9.93
CA ASN A 92 3.40 -1.15 10.85
C ASN A 92 2.25 -1.84 10.13
N SER A 93 1.62 -1.17 9.16
CA SER A 93 0.46 -1.67 8.43
C SER A 93 0.61 -1.45 6.93
N LEU A 94 0.29 -2.49 6.15
CA LEU A 94 0.19 -2.43 4.69
C LEU A 94 -1.24 -2.75 4.26
N ARG A 95 -1.78 -1.95 3.33
CA ARG A 95 -3.14 -2.10 2.82
C ARG A 95 -3.14 -2.08 1.29
N LEU A 96 -3.74 -3.09 0.69
CA LEU A 96 -3.96 -3.22 -0.75
C LEU A 96 -5.47 -3.33 -0.98
N ARG A 97 -6.09 -2.31 -1.57
CA ARG A 97 -7.55 -2.18 -1.66
C ARG A 97 -7.98 -1.82 -3.08
N HIS A 98 -8.93 -2.55 -3.64
CA HIS A 98 -9.40 -2.30 -5.02
C HIS A 98 -8.24 -2.30 -6.03
N CYS A 99 -7.36 -3.29 -5.91
CA CYS A 99 -6.20 -3.43 -6.79
C CYS A 99 -6.21 -4.78 -7.50
N ASN A 100 -5.62 -4.82 -8.67
CA ASN A 100 -5.35 -6.06 -9.38
C ASN A 100 -3.89 -6.45 -9.16
N LEU A 101 -3.63 -7.39 -8.26
CA LEU A 101 -2.28 -7.75 -7.83
C LEU A 101 -1.70 -8.81 -8.75
N VAL A 102 -0.47 -8.59 -9.21
CA VAL A 102 0.22 -9.51 -10.11
C VAL A 102 1.67 -9.73 -9.68
N ASN A 103 2.18 -10.91 -10.03
CA ASN A 103 3.55 -11.39 -9.81
C ASN A 103 3.94 -11.59 -8.35
N LEU A 104 2.94 -11.76 -7.47
CA LEU A 104 3.15 -12.09 -6.06
C LEU A 104 3.93 -13.40 -5.91
N ASN A 105 4.95 -13.39 -5.07
CA ASN A 105 5.83 -14.51 -4.80
C ASN A 105 6.32 -14.51 -3.34
N GLU A 106 7.15 -15.51 -2.98
CA GLU A 106 7.68 -15.70 -1.64
C GLU A 106 8.59 -14.54 -1.18
N GLU A 107 9.18 -13.80 -2.13
CA GLU A 107 10.06 -12.67 -1.84
C GLU A 107 9.36 -11.31 -1.83
N SER A 108 8.09 -11.25 -2.23
CA SER A 108 7.36 -9.99 -2.45
C SER A 108 7.32 -9.10 -1.20
N PHE A 109 7.17 -9.73 -0.04
CA PHE A 109 7.16 -9.08 1.27
C PHE A 109 8.42 -9.40 2.08
N SER A 110 9.52 -9.78 1.43
CA SER A 110 10.77 -10.07 2.13
C SER A 110 11.41 -8.80 2.68
N LYS A 111 12.03 -8.89 3.86
CA LYS A 111 12.82 -7.82 4.50
C LYS A 111 12.03 -6.55 4.84
N ILE A 112 10.71 -6.63 4.98
CA ILE A 112 9.93 -5.59 5.66
C ILE A 112 10.24 -5.67 7.16
N ASN A 113 10.65 -4.55 7.73
CA ASN A 113 10.84 -4.38 9.16
C ASN A 113 9.50 -4.03 9.82
N HIS A 114 9.12 -4.81 10.83
CA HIS A 114 8.03 -4.50 11.77
C HIS A 114 6.59 -4.50 11.19
N LEU A 115 6.30 -5.35 10.20
CA LEU A 115 4.95 -5.51 9.64
C LEU A 115 4.02 -6.24 10.62
N GLU A 116 3.16 -5.50 11.31
CA GLU A 116 2.20 -6.08 12.25
C GLU A 116 0.85 -6.40 11.61
N LYS A 117 0.47 -5.71 10.52
CA LYS A 117 -0.84 -5.85 9.90
C LYS A 117 -0.78 -5.82 8.38
N LEU A 118 -1.44 -6.80 7.76
CA LEU A 118 -1.64 -6.86 6.32
C LEU A 118 -3.14 -6.93 6.01
N TYR A 119 -3.58 -6.05 5.12
CA TYR A 119 -4.94 -6.03 4.59
C TYR A 119 -4.89 -6.15 3.07
N ILE A 120 -5.58 -7.14 2.53
CA ILE A 120 -5.86 -7.27 1.10
C ILE A 120 -7.38 -7.35 0.97
N GLU A 121 -7.98 -6.29 0.43
CA GLU A 121 -9.43 -6.14 0.39
C GLU A 121 -9.94 -5.76 -1.00
N ASN A 122 -11.09 -6.31 -1.41
CA ASN A 122 -11.75 -5.98 -2.68
C ASN A 122 -10.78 -6.03 -3.88
N SER A 123 -9.85 -6.98 -3.87
CA SER A 123 -8.72 -7.00 -4.80
C SER A 123 -8.71 -8.33 -5.54
N THR A 124 -8.17 -8.32 -6.74
CA THR A 124 -7.96 -9.52 -7.52
C THR A 124 -6.49 -9.92 -7.42
N ILE A 125 -6.20 -11.21 -7.33
CA ILE A 125 -4.87 -11.78 -7.47
C ILE A 125 -4.86 -12.48 -8.82
N ASN A 126 -4.26 -11.83 -9.81
CA ASN A 126 -4.31 -12.25 -11.20
C ASN A 126 -3.16 -13.18 -11.60
N SER A 127 -2.02 -13.07 -10.94
CA SER A 127 -0.90 -13.98 -11.15
C SER A 127 -0.05 -14.15 -9.91
N LEU A 128 0.45 -15.37 -9.74
CA LEU A 128 1.49 -15.72 -8.79
C LEU A 128 2.75 -16.13 -9.55
N ALA A 129 3.90 -15.82 -8.95
CA ALA A 129 5.20 -16.31 -9.38
C ALA A 129 5.84 -17.16 -8.26
N THR A 130 5.02 -17.78 -7.41
CA THR A 130 5.50 -18.69 -6.37
C THR A 130 5.98 -19.99 -6.97
N SER A 131 6.97 -20.61 -6.33
CA SER A 131 7.57 -21.88 -6.75
C SER A 131 6.57 -23.03 -6.84
N SER A 132 5.50 -23.00 -6.03
CA SER A 132 4.46 -24.04 -6.02
C SER A 132 3.12 -23.60 -6.64
N GLY A 133 3.00 -22.34 -7.09
CA GLY A 133 1.75 -21.77 -7.59
C GLY A 133 0.70 -21.48 -6.50
N ASN A 134 1.03 -21.69 -5.22
CA ASN A 134 0.08 -21.46 -4.13
C ASN A 134 0.21 -20.06 -3.53
N PHE A 135 -0.93 -19.38 -3.32
CA PHE A 135 -0.96 -18.06 -2.70
C PHE A 135 -0.41 -18.06 -1.27
N GLN A 136 -0.57 -19.16 -0.52
CA GLN A 136 -0.04 -19.27 0.83
C GLN A 136 1.49 -19.16 0.90
N ASP A 137 2.20 -19.40 -0.20
CA ASP A 137 3.67 -19.37 -0.19
C ASP A 137 4.21 -17.95 0.01
N VAL A 138 3.42 -16.94 -0.36
CA VAL A 138 3.72 -15.52 -0.10
C VAL A 138 3.99 -15.29 1.40
N PHE A 139 3.35 -16.06 2.28
CA PHE A 139 3.48 -15.92 3.73
C PHE A 139 4.70 -16.62 4.35
N TYR A 140 5.55 -17.29 3.56
CA TYR A 140 6.81 -17.85 4.07
C TYR A 140 7.86 -16.79 4.44
N SER A 141 7.67 -15.53 4.01
CA SER A 141 8.58 -14.44 4.33
C SER A 141 8.73 -14.23 5.85
N ASP A 142 9.98 -14.07 6.30
CA ASP A 142 10.34 -13.74 7.69
C ASP A 142 9.65 -12.46 8.20
N SER A 143 9.27 -11.55 7.31
CA SER A 143 8.53 -10.34 7.64
C SER A 143 7.16 -10.61 8.26
N PHE A 144 6.60 -11.81 8.06
CA PHE A 144 5.33 -12.21 8.65
C PHE A 144 5.43 -12.87 10.02
N LYS A 145 6.64 -13.18 10.52
CA LYS A 145 6.83 -13.80 11.84
C LYS A 145 6.28 -12.96 13.00
N VAL A 146 6.19 -11.65 12.82
CA VAL A 146 5.64 -10.70 13.80
C VAL A 146 4.25 -10.20 13.43
N LEU A 147 3.64 -10.74 12.36
CA LEU A 147 2.32 -10.33 11.90
C LEU A 147 1.27 -10.71 12.95
N LYS A 148 0.53 -9.71 13.41
CA LYS A 148 -0.53 -9.85 14.42
C LYS A 148 -1.91 -9.90 13.77
N GLY A 149 -2.11 -9.17 12.68
CA GLY A 149 -3.37 -9.08 11.96
C GLY A 149 -3.24 -9.41 10.48
N LEU A 150 -4.08 -10.33 10.00
CA LEU A 150 -4.25 -10.62 8.58
C LEU A 150 -5.72 -10.47 8.21
N THR A 151 -5.99 -9.67 7.18
CA THR A 151 -7.32 -9.52 6.60
C THR A 151 -7.25 -9.81 5.11
N LEU A 152 -7.95 -10.86 4.71
CA LEU A 152 -8.16 -11.25 3.31
C LEU A 152 -9.67 -11.23 3.05
N LYS A 153 -10.15 -10.17 2.40
CA LYS A 153 -11.59 -9.91 2.25
C LYS A 153 -11.96 -9.59 0.82
N LYS A 154 -13.00 -10.24 0.29
CA LYS A 154 -13.46 -10.00 -1.10
C LYS A 154 -12.29 -10.12 -2.08
N ILE A 155 -11.50 -11.18 -1.90
CA ILE A 155 -10.36 -11.45 -2.76
C ILE A 155 -10.82 -12.38 -3.86
N HIS A 156 -10.56 -11.98 -5.09
CA HIS A 156 -10.77 -12.83 -6.25
C HIS A 156 -9.43 -13.40 -6.71
N TYR A 157 -9.22 -14.69 -6.56
CA TYR A 157 -8.00 -15.36 -7.00
C TYR A 157 -8.25 -16.08 -8.33
N HIS A 158 -7.53 -15.65 -9.38
CA HIS A 158 -7.56 -16.33 -10.66
C HIS A 158 -6.50 -17.43 -10.67
N GLN A 159 -6.93 -18.70 -10.66
CA GLN A 159 -6.00 -19.82 -10.69
C GLN A 159 -5.46 -20.01 -12.10
N VAL A 160 -4.15 -19.85 -12.27
CA VAL A 160 -3.49 -20.07 -13.57
C VAL A 160 -3.14 -21.54 -13.75
N HIS A 161 -2.98 -22.31 -12.67
CA HIS A 161 -2.69 -23.73 -12.73
C HIS A 161 -3.77 -24.58 -12.06
N LYS A 162 -4.18 -25.66 -12.74
CA LYS A 162 -5.19 -26.63 -12.28
C LYS A 162 -4.86 -27.32 -10.95
N HIS A 163 -3.62 -27.18 -10.48
CA HIS A 163 -3.12 -27.75 -9.23
C HIS A 163 -2.94 -26.72 -8.11
N ASP A 164 -3.25 -25.45 -8.37
CA ASP A 164 -3.23 -24.42 -7.34
C ASP A 164 -4.25 -24.81 -6.27
N THR A 165 -3.75 -25.10 -5.08
CA THR A 165 -4.61 -25.52 -3.98
C THR A 165 -5.31 -24.30 -3.40
N LYS A 166 -6.56 -24.49 -2.97
CA LYS A 166 -7.25 -23.48 -2.15
C LYS A 166 -6.36 -23.09 -0.98
N LEU A 167 -6.43 -21.83 -0.54
CA LEU A 167 -5.72 -21.32 0.63
C LEU A 167 -5.79 -22.34 1.78
N ASN A 168 -4.66 -22.98 2.09
CA ASN A 168 -4.60 -23.96 3.14
C ASN A 168 -4.44 -23.24 4.48
N LEU A 169 -5.54 -23.19 5.24
CA LEU A 169 -5.58 -22.48 6.52
C LEU A 169 -4.62 -23.07 7.55
N GLU A 170 -4.43 -24.39 7.57
CA GLU A 170 -3.49 -25.03 8.51
C GLU A 170 -2.07 -24.57 8.23
N ILE A 171 -1.63 -24.64 6.96
CA ILE A 171 -0.31 -24.16 6.54
C ILE A 171 -0.17 -22.66 6.85
N LEU A 172 -1.16 -21.85 6.49
CA LEU A 172 -1.16 -20.41 6.75
C LEU A 172 -0.96 -20.09 8.24
N LEU A 173 -1.66 -20.79 9.13
CA LEU A 173 -1.54 -20.57 10.57
C LEU A 173 -0.17 -21.01 11.11
N THR A 174 0.45 -22.05 10.54
CA THR A 174 1.82 -22.44 10.93
C THR A 174 2.87 -21.40 10.52
N GLN A 175 2.64 -20.66 9.43
CA GLN A 175 3.53 -19.61 8.94
C GLN A 175 3.39 -18.31 9.75
N LEU A 176 2.28 -18.11 10.46
CA LEU A 176 1.94 -16.85 11.14
C LEU A 176 1.84 -17.03 12.67
N PRO A 177 2.96 -17.29 13.37
CA PRO A 177 2.95 -17.73 14.77
C PRO A 177 2.49 -16.68 15.79
N GLN A 178 2.47 -15.40 15.40
CA GLN A 178 2.04 -14.29 16.27
C GLN A 178 0.65 -13.75 15.92
N LEU A 179 -0.06 -14.42 14.99
CA LEU A 179 -1.36 -13.97 14.50
C LEU A 179 -2.41 -14.07 15.61
N ASN A 180 -3.00 -12.93 15.98
CA ASN A 180 -4.06 -12.88 16.98
C ASN A 180 -5.41 -12.43 16.38
N ARG A 181 -5.39 -11.89 15.14
CA ARG A 181 -6.58 -11.56 14.38
C ARG A 181 -6.44 -12.06 12.95
N LEU A 182 -7.34 -12.97 12.58
CA LEU A 182 -7.50 -13.46 11.22
C LEU A 182 -8.92 -13.15 10.75
N GLU A 183 -9.04 -12.43 9.64
CA GLU A 183 -10.31 -12.16 8.98
C GLU A 183 -10.24 -12.69 7.54
N LEU A 184 -10.97 -13.78 7.27
CA LEU A 184 -11.12 -14.37 5.94
C LEU A 184 -12.59 -14.30 5.55
N SER A 185 -12.93 -13.58 4.48
CA SER A 185 -14.30 -13.48 4.02
C SER A 185 -14.38 -13.25 2.52
N GLU A 186 -15.36 -13.87 1.87
CA GLU A 186 -15.65 -13.67 0.44
C GLU A 186 -14.40 -13.90 -0.45
N ILE A 187 -13.71 -15.03 -0.25
CA ILE A 187 -12.56 -15.43 -1.07
C ILE A 187 -13.09 -16.29 -2.23
N PHE A 188 -13.02 -15.74 -3.43
CA PHE A 188 -13.45 -16.40 -4.67
C PHE A 188 -12.24 -16.99 -5.38
N ILE A 189 -12.40 -18.20 -5.90
CA ILE A 189 -11.37 -18.93 -6.62
C ILE A 189 -12.00 -19.36 -7.93
N ASP A 190 -11.54 -18.75 -9.03
CA ASP A 190 -12.02 -19.10 -10.36
C ASP A 190 -10.99 -19.99 -11.06
N ASN A 191 -11.50 -21.02 -11.75
CA ASN A 191 -10.75 -21.99 -12.56
C ASN A 191 -10.65 -21.57 -14.02
#